data_AF-A0A448V1N3-F1
#
_entry.id   AF-A0A448V1N3-F1
#
_cell.length_a   1.000
_cell.length_b   1.000
_cell.length_c   1.000
_cell.angle_alpha   90.00
_cell.angle_beta   90.00
_cell.angle_gamma   90.00
#
_symmetry.space_group_name_H-M   'P 1'
#
loop_
_entity.id
_entity.type
_entity.pdbx_description
1 polymer ?
#
loop_
_entity_poly.entity_id
_entity_poly.type
_entity_poly.pdbx_seq_one_letter_code
_entity_poly.pdbx_strand_id
1 'polypeptide(L)'
;MNRIDSPSNDKLKTLRKLKDKKYRERYKKLLLEGIVPVTEVLETGYIEEIFIDEDRAEALLDEFSEERAAITLLSPRAFSSLVSTESDQGVVAVTKHFLRDAEALPKRGRFLYADGVSDPGNLGGMIRSAEAFFFDGVLIGPNCVDPANDKSLRASMASAFRIPIAKIDDAALFRLAKECPIYTLDIRGDMLTPYFEAKDDFILAVGNEAHGIREEISRAAEHRIRIPIRDSIDSLNANVAASVAMFALQGGRS
;
A
#
# COMPACT_ATOMS: atom_id res chain seq x y z
N MET A 1 17.13 -11.81 -24.39
CA MET A 1 17.14 -11.97 -22.92
C MET A 1 18.55 -11.70 -22.42
N ASN A 2 18.72 -10.84 -21.42
CA ASN A 2 20.04 -10.52 -20.85
C ASN A 2 20.37 -11.47 -19.69
N ARG A 3 21.66 -11.57 -19.33
CA ARG A 3 22.13 -12.39 -18.20
C ARG A 3 23.15 -11.62 -17.35
N ILE A 4 23.07 -11.73 -16.03
CA ILE A 4 24.03 -11.14 -15.09
C ILE A 4 24.45 -12.18 -14.03
N ASP A 5 25.72 -12.57 -14.05
CA ASP A 5 26.25 -13.58 -13.13
C ASP A 5 26.87 -13.01 -11.86
N SER A 6 27.37 -11.77 -11.91
CA SER A 6 28.13 -11.19 -10.81
C SER A 6 27.29 -10.23 -9.95
N PRO A 7 27.26 -10.42 -8.61
CA PRO A 7 26.68 -9.44 -7.68
C PRO A 7 27.35 -8.07 -7.75
N SER A 8 28.59 -7.97 -8.26
CA SER A 8 29.31 -6.71 -8.39
C SER A 8 28.91 -5.90 -9.63
N ASN A 9 27.99 -6.41 -10.47
CA ASN A 9 27.45 -5.66 -11.60
C ASN A 9 26.84 -4.32 -11.15
N ASP A 10 27.11 -3.25 -11.88
CA ASP A 10 26.72 -1.89 -11.48
C ASP A 10 25.21 -1.65 -11.47
N LYS A 11 24.47 -2.38 -12.32
CA LYS A 11 23.01 -2.42 -12.28
C LYS A 11 22.53 -2.99 -10.96
N LEU A 12 23.02 -4.17 -10.57
CA LEU A 12 22.65 -4.81 -9.31
C LEU A 12 23.05 -3.97 -8.09
N LYS A 13 24.22 -3.32 -8.11
CA LYS A 13 24.61 -2.35 -7.07
C LYS A 13 23.59 -1.22 -6.94
N THR A 14 23.06 -0.73 -8.05
CA THR A 14 22.05 0.33 -8.06
C THR A 14 20.71 -0.17 -7.56
N LEU A 15 20.27 -1.34 -8.01
CA LEU A 15 19.01 -1.95 -7.57
C LEU A 15 19.01 -2.24 -6.07
N ARG A 16 20.10 -2.77 -5.51
CA ARG A 16 20.22 -3.00 -4.06
C ARG A 16 20.03 -1.73 -3.22
N LYS A 17 20.37 -0.56 -3.75
CA LYS A 17 20.16 0.71 -3.04
C LYS A 17 18.67 1.03 -2.85
N LEU A 18 17.78 0.49 -3.69
CA LEU A 18 16.33 0.70 -3.60
C LEU A 18 15.71 0.06 -2.33
N LYS A 19 16.46 -0.76 -1.58
CA LYS A 19 16.07 -1.18 -0.22
C LYS A 19 15.97 0.01 0.75
N ASP A 20 16.67 1.10 0.47
CA ASP A 20 16.63 2.34 1.25
C ASP A 20 15.72 3.38 0.58
N LYS A 21 14.80 3.93 1.38
CA LYS A 21 13.82 4.96 1.01
C LYS A 21 14.44 6.13 0.26
N LYS A 22 15.62 6.61 0.69
CA LYS A 22 16.32 7.73 0.07
C LYS A 22 16.55 7.49 -1.43
N TYR A 23 16.92 6.26 -1.79
CA TYR A 23 17.18 5.93 -3.18
C TYR A 23 15.91 5.63 -3.96
N ARG A 24 14.86 5.09 -3.32
CA ARG A 24 13.53 4.98 -3.95
C ARG A 24 12.98 6.34 -4.34
N GLU A 25 13.11 7.33 -3.47
CA GLU A 25 12.68 8.70 -3.74
C GLU A 25 13.55 9.38 -4.82
N ARG A 26 14.87 9.17 -4.77
CA ARG A 26 15.81 9.73 -5.76
C ARG A 26 15.61 9.15 -7.15
N TYR A 27 15.49 7.83 -7.27
CA TYR A 27 15.40 7.15 -8.55
C TYR A 27 13.97 6.98 -9.05
N LYS A 28 12.97 7.23 -8.19
CA LYS A 28 11.54 7.00 -8.48
C LYS A 28 11.27 5.57 -8.95
N LYS A 29 11.96 4.61 -8.31
CA LYS A 29 11.87 3.18 -8.61
C LYS A 29 11.76 2.35 -7.34
N LEU A 30 11.16 1.19 -7.46
CA LEU A 30 10.92 0.22 -6.39
C LEU A 30 11.42 -1.16 -6.82
N LEU A 31 11.68 -2.02 -5.82
CA LEU A 31 11.79 -3.46 -6.02
C LEU A 31 10.49 -4.11 -5.58
N LEU A 32 9.95 -5.00 -6.41
CA LEU A 32 8.77 -5.78 -6.12
C LEU A 32 9.13 -7.26 -6.19
N GLU A 33 8.99 -7.97 -5.08
CA GLU A 33 9.39 -9.37 -4.93
C GLU A 33 8.16 -10.29 -4.89
N GLY A 34 8.24 -11.43 -5.57
CA GLY A 34 7.23 -12.49 -5.54
C GLY A 34 6.42 -12.62 -6.82
N ILE A 35 5.96 -13.85 -7.11
CA ILE A 35 5.26 -14.19 -8.36
C ILE A 35 3.94 -13.41 -8.45
N VAL A 36 3.05 -13.63 -7.47
CA VAL A 36 1.72 -13.01 -7.45
C VAL A 36 1.77 -11.47 -7.60
N PRO A 37 2.50 -10.72 -6.77
CA PRO A 37 2.53 -9.26 -6.92
C PRO A 37 3.17 -8.81 -8.24
N VAL A 38 4.19 -9.52 -8.76
CA VAL A 38 4.79 -9.17 -10.06
C VAL A 38 3.80 -9.43 -11.20
N THR A 39 3.12 -10.57 -11.22
CA THR A 39 2.07 -10.89 -12.20
C THR A 39 0.95 -9.84 -12.17
N GLU A 40 0.45 -9.50 -10.98
CA GLU A 40 -0.62 -8.52 -10.83
C GLU A 40 -0.24 -7.09 -11.25
N VAL A 41 1.03 -6.70 -11.08
CA VAL A 41 1.52 -5.36 -11.48
C VAL A 41 1.93 -5.33 -12.95
N LEU A 42 2.16 -6.47 -13.60
CA LEU A 42 2.54 -6.52 -15.02
C LEU A 42 1.50 -5.85 -15.93
N GLU A 43 0.21 -6.03 -15.62
CA GLU A 43 -0.92 -5.42 -16.33
C GLU A 43 -1.02 -3.90 -16.14
N THR A 44 -0.39 -3.34 -15.11
CA THR A 44 -0.55 -1.94 -14.72
C THR A 44 0.41 -0.98 -15.44
N GLY A 45 1.40 -1.52 -16.17
CA GLY A 45 2.42 -0.72 -16.89
C GLY A 45 3.49 -0.06 -15.99
N TYR A 46 3.55 -0.45 -14.71
CA TYR A 46 4.58 0.02 -13.77
C TYR A 46 5.90 -0.75 -13.87
N ILE A 47 5.88 -2.01 -14.34
CA ILE A 47 7.07 -2.84 -14.46
C ILE A 47 7.97 -2.30 -15.57
N GLU A 48 9.24 -2.06 -15.25
CA GLU A 48 10.27 -1.70 -16.23
C GLU A 48 11.06 -2.94 -16.67
N GLU A 49 11.36 -3.84 -15.74
CA GLU A 49 12.17 -5.03 -15.99
C GLU A 49 11.93 -6.09 -14.92
N ILE A 50 11.97 -7.36 -15.33
CA ILE A 50 11.85 -8.53 -14.47
C ILE A 50 13.20 -9.24 -14.39
N PHE A 51 13.59 -9.61 -13.18
CA PHE A 51 14.78 -10.39 -12.88
C PHE A 51 14.36 -11.76 -12.36
N ILE A 52 14.88 -12.81 -12.98
CA ILE A 52 14.56 -14.20 -12.66
C ILE A 52 15.83 -14.92 -12.21
N ASP A 53 15.71 -15.72 -11.15
CA ASP A 53 16.73 -16.69 -10.75
C ASP A 53 16.86 -17.77 -11.82
N GLU A 54 18.07 -17.95 -12.37
CA GLU A 54 18.29 -18.89 -13.47
C GLU A 54 17.95 -20.35 -13.10
N ASP A 55 18.09 -20.72 -11.82
CA ASP A 55 17.75 -22.07 -11.33
C ASP A 55 16.23 -22.33 -11.37
N ARG A 56 15.41 -21.27 -11.47
CA ARG A 56 13.94 -21.34 -11.54
C ARG A 56 13.38 -20.83 -12.86
N ALA A 57 14.24 -20.61 -13.85
CA ALA A 57 13.87 -19.95 -15.09
C ALA A 57 12.80 -20.70 -15.89
N GLU A 58 12.84 -22.04 -15.93
CA GLU A 58 11.88 -22.83 -16.72
C GLU A 58 10.42 -22.51 -16.35
N ALA A 59 10.07 -22.60 -15.06
CA ALA A 59 8.71 -22.34 -14.58
C ALA A 59 8.33 -20.85 -14.64
N LEU A 60 9.28 -19.94 -14.41
CA LEU A 60 8.99 -18.50 -14.34
C LEU A 60 8.96 -17.82 -15.71
N LEU A 61 9.74 -18.32 -16.68
CA LEU A 61 9.70 -17.79 -18.03
C LEU A 61 8.36 -18.10 -18.69
N ASP A 62 7.77 -19.27 -18.46
CA ASP A 62 6.43 -19.57 -18.96
C ASP A 62 5.39 -18.56 -18.43
N GLU A 63 5.44 -18.25 -17.13
CA GLU A 63 4.57 -17.27 -16.47
C GLU A 63 4.75 -15.83 -16.99
N PHE A 64 5.99 -15.41 -17.24
CA PHE A 64 6.32 -14.01 -17.57
C PHE A 64 6.71 -13.76 -19.03
N SER A 65 6.62 -14.76 -19.90
CA SER A 65 7.11 -14.74 -21.30
C SER A 65 6.49 -13.67 -22.19
N GLU A 66 5.41 -13.01 -21.76
CA GLU A 66 4.77 -11.96 -22.54
C GLU A 66 5.71 -10.75 -22.75
N GLU A 67 5.70 -10.15 -23.95
CA GLU A 67 6.56 -9.01 -24.37
C GLU A 67 6.31 -7.68 -23.60
N ARG A 68 5.70 -7.76 -22.41
CA ARG A 68 5.28 -6.62 -21.60
C ARG A 68 6.40 -6.02 -20.77
N ALA A 69 7.42 -6.80 -20.45
CA ALA A 69 8.60 -6.34 -19.72
C ALA A 69 9.87 -7.06 -20.20
N ALA A 70 11.00 -6.37 -20.18
CA ALA A 70 12.29 -7.01 -20.43
C ALA A 70 12.61 -8.00 -19.30
N ILE A 71 13.12 -9.19 -19.66
CA ILE A 71 13.57 -10.20 -18.70
C ILE A 71 15.10 -10.29 -18.70
N THR A 72 15.66 -10.31 -17.49
CA THR A 72 17.08 -10.55 -17.24
C THR A 72 17.25 -11.75 -16.29
N LEU A 73 17.99 -12.77 -16.72
CA LEU A 73 18.36 -13.89 -15.87
C LEU A 73 19.52 -13.51 -14.96
N LEU A 74 19.44 -13.93 -13.70
CA LEU A 74 20.49 -13.74 -12.70
C LEU A 74 21.00 -15.10 -12.24
N SER A 75 22.31 -15.20 -12.00
CA SER A 75 22.82 -16.35 -11.26
C SER A 75 22.22 -16.39 -9.84
N PRO A 76 22.15 -17.55 -9.17
CA PRO A 76 21.56 -17.64 -7.83
C PRO A 76 22.23 -16.67 -6.86
N ARG A 77 23.57 -16.57 -6.94
CA ARG A 77 24.35 -15.63 -6.14
C ARG A 77 24.01 -14.15 -6.43
N ALA A 78 23.80 -13.80 -7.70
CA ALA A 78 23.41 -12.45 -8.09
C ALA A 78 21.98 -12.12 -7.62
N PHE A 79 21.06 -13.07 -7.80
CA PHE A 79 19.66 -12.99 -7.38
C PHE A 79 19.51 -12.82 -5.87
N SER A 80 20.17 -13.66 -5.06
CA SER A 80 20.14 -13.57 -3.59
C SER A 80 20.62 -12.21 -3.06
N SER A 81 21.40 -11.45 -3.84
CA SER A 81 21.83 -10.11 -3.44
C SER A 81 20.72 -9.05 -3.51
N LEU A 82 19.68 -9.29 -4.33
CA LEU A 82 18.56 -8.37 -4.54
C LEU A 82 17.40 -8.60 -3.58
N VAL A 83 17.07 -9.85 -3.29
CA VAL A 83 15.91 -10.20 -2.46
C VAL A 83 16.10 -9.84 -0.99
N SER A 84 14.99 -9.62 -0.30
CA SER A 84 14.97 -9.29 1.14
C SER A 84 14.42 -10.44 1.98
N THR A 85 13.81 -11.47 1.38
CA THR A 85 13.22 -12.60 2.09
C THR A 85 14.11 -13.84 2.02
N GLU A 86 14.00 -14.70 3.04
CA GLU A 86 14.69 -16.00 3.07
C GLU A 86 13.96 -17.06 2.21
N SER A 87 12.69 -16.81 1.87
CA SER A 87 11.82 -17.69 1.09
C SER A 87 11.39 -17.01 -0.21
N ASP A 88 12.37 -16.52 -0.96
CA ASP A 88 12.11 -15.87 -2.23
C ASP A 88 11.51 -16.85 -3.25
N GLN A 89 10.72 -16.30 -4.18
CA GLN A 89 10.04 -17.05 -5.22
C GLN A 89 10.81 -17.05 -6.55
N GLY A 90 12.09 -16.63 -6.57
CA GLY A 90 12.91 -16.57 -7.78
C GLY A 90 12.59 -15.45 -8.76
N VAL A 91 11.71 -14.50 -8.40
CA VAL A 91 11.36 -13.35 -9.23
C VAL A 91 11.37 -12.04 -8.46
N VAL A 92 11.97 -11.01 -9.07
CA VAL A 92 11.96 -9.62 -8.61
C VAL A 92 11.74 -8.71 -9.82
N ALA A 93 10.82 -7.76 -9.72
CA ALA A 93 10.65 -6.71 -10.71
C ALA A 93 11.20 -5.37 -10.22
N VAL A 94 11.72 -4.57 -11.16
CA VAL A 94 11.93 -3.14 -10.96
C VAL A 94 10.71 -2.42 -11.50
N THR A 95 10.12 -1.58 -10.68
CA THR A 95 8.91 -0.83 -11.04
C THR A 95 9.11 0.67 -10.89
N LYS A 96 8.33 1.46 -11.62
CA LYS A 96 8.17 2.90 -11.35
C LYS A 96 7.53 3.09 -9.97
N HIS A 97 7.81 4.23 -9.34
CA HIS A 97 7.18 4.61 -8.09
C HIS A 97 5.65 4.81 -8.27
N PHE A 98 4.83 4.22 -7.39
CA PHE A 98 3.35 4.30 -7.48
C PHE A 98 2.74 5.54 -6.79
N LEU A 99 3.45 6.13 -5.82
CA LEU A 99 2.99 7.35 -5.15
C LEU A 99 2.71 8.46 -6.16
N ARG A 100 1.53 9.06 -6.03
CA ARG A 100 1.07 10.20 -6.80
C ARG A 100 1.26 11.47 -5.99
N ASP A 101 1.31 12.59 -6.70
CA ASP A 101 1.16 13.89 -6.08
C ASP A 101 -0.27 14.04 -5.54
N ALA A 102 -0.42 14.71 -4.39
CA ALA A 102 -1.72 14.88 -3.73
C ALA A 102 -2.75 15.59 -4.65
N GLU A 103 -2.25 16.49 -5.50
CA GLU A 103 -3.05 17.25 -6.46
C GLU A 103 -3.67 16.37 -7.54
N ALA A 104 -3.07 15.21 -7.84
CA ALA A 104 -3.52 14.25 -8.84
C ALA A 104 -4.60 13.30 -8.32
N LEU A 105 -4.92 13.34 -7.02
CA LEU A 105 -6.05 12.60 -6.47
C LEU A 105 -7.39 13.27 -6.85
N PRO A 106 -8.47 12.48 -6.95
CA PRO A 106 -9.82 13.02 -7.09
C PRO A 106 -10.14 14.03 -6.00
N LYS A 107 -10.93 15.07 -6.32
CA LYS A 107 -11.32 16.11 -5.34
C LYS A 107 -12.46 15.66 -4.43
N ARG A 108 -13.14 14.59 -4.80
CA ARG A 108 -14.23 13.93 -4.09
C ARG A 108 -14.11 12.42 -4.26
N GLY A 109 -14.69 11.67 -3.34
CA GLY A 109 -14.61 10.22 -3.28
C GLY A 109 -14.50 9.71 -1.84
N ARG A 110 -14.28 8.41 -1.74
CA ARG A 110 -14.06 7.68 -0.48
C ARG A 110 -12.57 7.46 -0.29
N PHE A 111 -12.01 8.10 0.72
CA PHE A 111 -10.59 8.03 1.00
C PHE A 111 -10.32 7.34 2.33
N LEU A 112 -9.31 6.48 2.35
CA LEU A 112 -8.71 6.02 3.59
C LEU A 112 -7.63 7.02 3.97
N TYR A 113 -7.64 7.55 5.17
CA TYR A 113 -6.56 8.36 5.72
C TYR A 113 -5.86 7.60 6.86
N ALA A 114 -4.57 7.32 6.68
CA ALA A 114 -3.72 6.74 7.72
C ALA A 114 -3.03 7.84 8.52
N ASP A 115 -3.26 7.89 9.82
CA ASP A 115 -2.72 8.90 10.74
C ASP A 115 -1.64 8.30 11.65
N GLY A 116 -0.37 8.48 11.29
CA GLY A 116 0.75 7.95 12.07
C GLY A 116 0.80 6.42 12.17
N VAL A 117 0.18 5.68 11.25
CA VAL A 117 0.22 4.20 11.21
C VAL A 117 1.68 3.74 11.06
N SER A 118 2.17 3.00 12.04
CA SER A 118 3.60 2.72 12.18
C SER A 118 4.00 1.30 11.75
N ASP A 119 3.05 0.35 11.78
CA ASP A 119 3.31 -1.01 11.34
C ASP A 119 3.13 -1.15 9.81
N PRO A 120 4.15 -1.63 9.07
CA PRO A 120 4.06 -1.77 7.62
C PRO A 120 3.04 -2.81 7.17
N GLY A 121 2.79 -3.87 7.96
CA GLY A 121 1.80 -4.90 7.66
C GLY A 121 0.38 -4.35 7.80
N ASN A 122 0.14 -3.55 8.83
CA ASN A 122 -1.12 -2.83 9.01
C ASN A 122 -1.37 -1.90 7.82
N LEU A 123 -0.41 -1.04 7.48
CA LEU A 123 -0.58 -0.09 6.37
C LEU A 123 -0.84 -0.81 5.04
N GLY A 124 -0.07 -1.86 4.72
CA GLY A 124 -0.27 -2.63 3.49
C GLY A 124 -1.64 -3.33 3.45
N GLY A 125 -2.07 -3.91 4.57
CA GLY A 125 -3.40 -4.52 4.67
C GLY A 125 -4.55 -3.52 4.54
N MET A 126 -4.38 -2.31 5.08
CA MET A 126 -5.35 -1.23 4.89
C MET A 126 -5.42 -0.77 3.43
N ILE A 127 -4.29 -0.63 2.74
CA ILE A 127 -4.25 -0.30 1.31
C ILE A 127 -5.01 -1.35 0.48
N ARG A 128 -4.77 -2.64 0.76
CA ARG A 128 -5.48 -3.74 0.11
C ARG A 128 -6.97 -3.70 0.37
N SER A 129 -7.37 -3.41 1.61
CA SER A 129 -8.77 -3.30 1.99
C SER A 129 -9.46 -2.12 1.33
N ALA A 130 -8.76 -0.99 1.20
CA ALA A 130 -9.28 0.19 0.52
C ALA A 130 -9.62 -0.13 -0.94
N GLU A 131 -8.72 -0.81 -1.66
CA GLU A 131 -9.03 -1.30 -3.02
C GLU A 131 -10.22 -2.26 -3.01
N ALA A 132 -10.19 -3.27 -2.14
CA ALA A 132 -11.22 -4.32 -2.10
C ALA A 132 -12.63 -3.79 -1.76
N PHE A 133 -12.72 -2.69 -1.01
CA PHE A 133 -13.99 -2.10 -0.56
C PHE A 133 -14.31 -0.78 -1.27
N PHE A 134 -13.84 -0.62 -2.52
CA PHE A 134 -14.22 0.45 -3.44
C PHE A 134 -13.92 1.87 -2.93
N PHE A 135 -12.80 2.04 -2.21
CA PHE A 135 -12.26 3.36 -1.91
C PHE A 135 -11.52 3.90 -3.13
N ASP A 136 -11.63 5.21 -3.34
CA ASP A 136 -11.10 5.91 -4.51
C ASP A 136 -9.62 6.30 -4.32
N GLY A 137 -9.10 6.22 -3.10
CA GLY A 137 -7.69 6.49 -2.81
C GLY A 137 -7.28 6.27 -1.36
N VAL A 138 -5.96 6.23 -1.14
CA VAL A 138 -5.34 6.19 0.18
C VAL A 138 -4.47 7.43 0.40
N LEU A 139 -4.71 8.10 1.51
CA LEU A 139 -4.02 9.29 1.97
C LEU A 139 -3.10 8.92 3.13
N ILE A 140 -1.80 9.13 2.94
CA ILE A 140 -0.78 8.80 3.93
C ILE A 140 -0.40 10.06 4.68
N GLY A 141 -0.84 10.16 5.94
CA GLY A 141 -0.55 11.29 6.80
C GLY A 141 0.90 11.32 7.31
N PRO A 142 1.26 12.38 8.06
CA PRO A 142 2.55 12.50 8.72
C PRO A 142 2.86 11.31 9.64
N ASN A 143 4.15 11.01 9.81
CA ASN A 143 4.65 9.95 10.70
C ASN A 143 4.19 8.52 10.39
N CYS A 144 3.49 8.28 9.29
CA CYS A 144 3.21 6.94 8.80
C CYS A 144 4.49 6.24 8.32
N VAL A 145 4.51 4.92 8.44
CA VAL A 145 5.48 4.05 7.77
C VAL A 145 5.41 4.26 6.26
N ASP A 146 6.55 4.10 5.58
CA ASP A 146 6.61 4.30 4.14
C ASP A 146 5.76 3.23 3.40
N PRO A 147 4.74 3.60 2.61
CA PRO A 147 3.91 2.63 1.89
C PRO A 147 4.72 1.83 0.86
N ALA A 148 5.86 2.36 0.43
CA ALA A 148 6.80 1.72 -0.48
C ALA A 148 7.86 0.84 0.23
N ASN A 149 7.74 0.63 1.54
CA ASN A 149 8.55 -0.35 2.27
C ASN A 149 8.22 -1.77 1.77
N ASP A 150 9.23 -2.62 1.61
CA ASP A 150 9.10 -4.02 1.19
C ASP A 150 7.99 -4.78 1.94
N LYS A 151 7.86 -4.59 3.25
CA LYS A 151 6.81 -5.22 4.07
C LYS A 151 5.41 -4.70 3.73
N SER A 152 5.25 -3.39 3.52
CA SER A 152 3.98 -2.77 3.14
C SER A 152 3.55 -3.17 1.73
N LEU A 153 4.50 -3.17 0.79
CA LEU A 153 4.27 -3.63 -0.57
C LEU A 153 3.78 -5.07 -0.60
N ARG A 154 4.45 -5.98 0.10
CA ARG A 154 4.02 -7.39 0.19
C ARG A 154 2.65 -7.52 0.84
N ALA A 155 2.41 -6.85 1.98
CA ALA A 155 1.11 -6.90 2.66
C ALA A 155 -0.04 -6.34 1.80
N SER A 156 0.25 -5.40 0.90
CA SER A 156 -0.74 -4.84 -0.02
C SER A 156 -1.13 -5.75 -1.17
N MET A 157 -0.36 -6.79 -1.49
CA MET A 157 -0.61 -7.69 -2.64
C MET A 157 -0.93 -6.91 -3.92
N ALA A 158 0.03 -6.10 -4.37
CA ALA A 158 -0.06 -5.24 -5.57
C ALA A 158 -1.15 -4.15 -5.58
N SER A 159 -2.08 -4.13 -4.62
CA SER A 159 -3.12 -3.08 -4.51
C SER A 159 -2.54 -1.68 -4.52
N ALA A 160 -1.33 -1.49 -3.95
CA ALA A 160 -0.63 -0.21 -3.94
C ALA A 160 -0.32 0.38 -5.34
N PHE A 161 -0.34 -0.44 -6.40
CA PHE A 161 -0.16 0.00 -7.78
C PHE A 161 -1.47 0.26 -8.52
N ARG A 162 -2.61 -0.20 -7.98
CA ARG A 162 -3.93 -0.10 -8.61
C ARG A 162 -4.81 0.98 -7.99
N ILE A 163 -4.75 1.17 -6.68
CA ILE A 163 -5.42 2.29 -6.00
C ILE A 163 -4.51 3.53 -5.96
N PRO A 164 -5.02 4.75 -6.21
CA PRO A 164 -4.24 5.98 -6.03
C PRO A 164 -3.77 6.17 -4.58
N ILE A 165 -2.47 6.40 -4.38
CA ILE A 165 -1.89 6.68 -3.05
C ILE A 165 -1.10 7.98 -3.09
N ALA A 166 -1.36 8.89 -2.16
CA ALA A 166 -0.56 10.11 -1.98
C ALA A 166 -0.17 10.32 -0.53
N LYS A 167 1.00 10.93 -0.31
CA LYS A 167 1.39 11.47 1.00
C LYS A 167 0.83 12.88 1.11
N ILE A 168 0.16 13.18 2.22
CA ILE A 168 -0.45 14.50 2.45
C ILE A 168 -0.09 15.03 3.83
N ASP A 169 -0.06 16.36 3.96
CA ASP A 169 0.01 17.02 5.26
C ASP A 169 -1.40 17.35 5.79
N ASP A 170 -1.47 17.83 7.03
CA ASP A 170 -2.73 18.17 7.69
C ASP A 170 -3.45 19.31 6.95
N ALA A 171 -2.73 20.24 6.33
CA ALA A 171 -3.32 21.34 5.58
C ALA A 171 -4.06 20.85 4.33
N ALA A 172 -3.49 19.89 3.61
CA ALA A 172 -4.12 19.21 2.48
C ALA A 172 -5.31 18.36 2.94
N LEU A 173 -5.18 17.63 4.05
CA LEU A 173 -6.30 16.87 4.64
C LEU A 173 -7.49 17.77 4.94
N PHE A 174 -7.29 18.86 5.70
CA PHE A 174 -8.37 19.77 6.07
C PHE A 174 -8.93 20.55 4.88
N ARG A 175 -8.16 20.73 3.80
CA ARG A 175 -8.68 21.28 2.55
C ARG A 175 -9.64 20.29 1.88
N LEU A 176 -9.27 19.02 1.79
CA LEU A 176 -10.13 17.97 1.23
C LEU A 176 -11.37 17.73 2.10
N ALA A 177 -11.23 17.86 3.43
CA ALA A 177 -12.31 17.70 4.41
C ALA A 177 -13.51 18.64 4.19
N LYS A 178 -13.33 19.73 3.45
CA LYS A 178 -14.41 20.65 3.06
C LYS A 178 -15.41 20.02 2.08
N GLU A 179 -14.94 19.07 1.28
CA GLU A 179 -15.72 18.38 0.25
C GLU A 179 -16.05 16.94 0.67
N CYS A 180 -15.15 16.30 1.43
CA CYS A 180 -15.29 14.94 1.93
C CYS A 180 -15.19 14.94 3.46
N PRO A 181 -16.31 14.88 4.22
CA PRO A 181 -16.24 14.91 5.69
C PRO A 181 -15.41 13.76 6.26
N ILE A 182 -14.73 14.04 7.37
CA ILE A 182 -13.88 13.07 8.05
C ILE A 182 -14.72 12.23 9.01
N TYR A 183 -14.61 10.91 8.87
CA TYR A 183 -15.09 9.91 9.82
C TYR A 183 -13.87 9.29 10.51
N THR A 184 -13.75 9.42 11.82
CA THR A 184 -12.63 8.82 12.57
C THR A 184 -13.04 7.50 13.19
N LEU A 185 -12.20 6.48 13.04
CA LEU A 185 -12.35 5.21 13.74
C LEU A 185 -11.70 5.31 15.14
N ASP A 186 -12.53 5.37 16.19
CA ASP A 186 -12.11 5.53 17.59
C ASP A 186 -13.04 4.74 18.51
N ILE A 187 -12.48 4.04 19.50
CA ILE A 187 -13.23 3.25 20.49
C ILE A 187 -14.18 4.09 21.37
N ARG A 188 -13.98 5.41 21.41
CA ARG A 188 -14.83 6.37 22.12
C ARG A 188 -15.95 6.94 21.23
N GLY A 189 -16.03 6.49 19.98
CA GLY A 189 -17.05 6.92 19.02
C GLY A 189 -18.40 6.24 19.20
N ASP A 190 -19.36 6.73 18.42
CA ASP A 190 -20.68 6.13 18.29
C ASP A 190 -20.59 4.78 17.58
N MET A 191 -21.45 3.84 17.97
CA MET A 191 -21.45 2.50 17.39
C MET A 191 -21.79 2.55 15.90
N LEU A 192 -20.92 1.98 15.08
CA LEU A 192 -21.16 1.76 13.66
C LEU A 192 -22.17 0.63 13.51
N THR A 193 -23.43 1.00 13.30
CA THR A 193 -24.53 0.05 13.10
C THR A 193 -24.75 -0.24 11.60
N PRO A 194 -25.42 -1.34 11.24
CA PRO A 194 -25.82 -1.59 9.85
C PRO A 194 -26.72 -0.53 9.24
N TYR A 195 -27.32 0.35 10.05
CA TYR A 195 -28.18 1.45 9.62
C TYR A 195 -27.42 2.78 9.47
N PHE A 196 -26.10 2.77 9.67
CA PHE A 196 -25.29 3.98 9.48
C PHE A 196 -25.25 4.35 8.00
N GLU A 197 -25.83 5.49 7.66
CA GLU A 197 -25.83 6.02 6.30
C GLU A 197 -24.62 6.95 6.11
N ALA A 198 -23.55 6.38 5.56
CA ALA A 198 -22.39 7.16 5.13
C ALA A 198 -22.76 8.03 3.93
N LYS A 199 -22.16 9.24 3.85
CA LYS A 199 -22.23 10.03 2.62
C LYS A 199 -21.49 9.31 1.47
N ASP A 200 -21.78 9.71 0.24
CA ASP A 200 -21.10 9.13 -0.93
C ASP A 200 -19.61 9.43 -0.94
N ASP A 201 -19.24 10.65 -0.53
CA ASP A 201 -17.88 11.16 -0.42
C ASP A 201 -17.51 11.33 1.06
N PHE A 202 -16.43 10.70 1.52
CA PHE A 202 -15.96 10.80 2.90
C PHE A 202 -14.49 10.39 3.03
N ILE A 203 -13.89 10.75 4.16
CA ILE A 203 -12.53 10.33 4.54
C ILE A 203 -12.64 9.46 5.79
N LEU A 204 -12.35 8.17 5.69
CA LEU A 204 -12.19 7.30 6.85
C LEU A 204 -10.78 7.45 7.42
N ALA A 205 -10.65 8.13 8.56
CA ALA A 205 -9.39 8.30 9.25
C ALA A 205 -9.15 7.17 10.27
N VAL A 206 -7.99 6.51 10.16
CA VAL A 206 -7.55 5.44 11.05
C VAL A 206 -6.21 5.82 11.70
N GLY A 207 -6.15 5.71 13.01
CA GLY A 207 -5.05 6.21 13.83
C GLY A 207 -3.88 5.24 14.01
N ASN A 208 -2.87 5.72 14.72
CA ASN A 208 -1.74 4.93 15.17
C ASN A 208 -2.18 3.80 16.11
N GLU A 209 -1.47 2.68 16.06
CA GLU A 209 -1.79 1.48 16.84
C GLU A 209 -1.77 1.71 18.36
N ALA A 210 -0.89 2.59 18.84
CA ALA A 210 -0.71 2.85 20.27
C ALA A 210 -1.45 4.10 20.74
N HIS A 211 -1.47 5.15 19.92
CA HIS A 211 -1.97 6.47 20.32
C HIS A 211 -3.35 6.80 19.75
N GLY A 212 -3.85 6.00 18.81
CA GLY A 212 -5.10 6.29 18.09
C GLY A 212 -4.97 7.51 17.17
N ILE A 213 -6.10 8.14 16.88
CA ILE A 213 -6.21 9.33 16.03
C ILE A 213 -5.75 10.57 16.80
N ARG A 214 -4.99 11.46 16.16
CA ARG A 214 -4.61 12.75 16.75
C ARG A 214 -5.83 13.65 17.01
N GLU A 215 -5.78 14.38 18.12
CA GLU A 215 -6.90 15.19 18.61
C GLU A 215 -7.36 16.25 17.60
N GLU A 216 -6.45 16.86 16.85
CA GLU A 216 -6.76 17.85 15.81
C GLU A 216 -7.65 17.27 14.69
N ILE A 217 -7.39 16.03 14.27
CA ILE A 217 -8.20 15.34 13.26
C ILE A 217 -9.53 14.93 13.88
N SER A 218 -9.51 14.45 15.12
CA SER A 218 -10.70 14.03 15.83
C SER A 218 -11.69 15.17 16.10
N ARG A 219 -11.19 16.40 16.31
CA ARG A 219 -12.01 17.61 16.45
C ARG A 219 -12.61 18.09 15.13
N ALA A 220 -11.95 17.80 14.01
CA ALA A 220 -12.44 18.14 12.68
C ALA A 220 -13.38 17.07 12.10
N ALA A 221 -13.53 15.94 12.78
CA ALA A 221 -14.37 14.82 12.34
C ALA A 221 -15.85 15.19 12.41
N GLU A 222 -16.59 14.86 11.35
CA GLU A 222 -18.05 14.95 11.34
C GLU A 222 -18.65 13.81 12.19
N HIS A 223 -18.06 12.62 12.10
CA HIS A 223 -18.44 11.47 12.89
C HIS A 223 -17.23 10.80 13.51
N ARG A 224 -17.37 10.41 14.78
CA ARG A 224 -16.45 9.48 15.45
C ARG A 224 -17.18 8.15 15.57
N ILE A 225 -16.70 7.13 14.86
CA ILE A 225 -17.35 5.83 14.76
C ILE A 225 -16.52 4.74 15.44
N ARG A 226 -17.21 3.75 16.00
CA ARG A 226 -16.63 2.59 16.68
C ARG A 226 -17.22 1.30 16.14
N ILE A 227 -16.39 0.29 15.93
CA ILE A 227 -16.85 -1.06 15.58
C ILE A 227 -17.42 -1.74 16.83
N PRO A 228 -18.63 -2.33 16.75
CA PRO A 228 -19.17 -3.12 17.85
C PRO A 228 -18.32 -4.38 18.06
N ILE A 229 -17.63 -4.46 19.19
CA ILE A 229 -16.89 -5.64 19.66
C ILE A 229 -17.32 -5.99 21.08
N ARG A 230 -17.02 -7.21 21.54
CA ARG A 230 -17.31 -7.63 22.92
C ARG A 230 -16.49 -6.80 23.91
N ASP A 231 -17.08 -6.42 25.04
CA ASP A 231 -16.42 -5.65 26.09
C ASP A 231 -15.21 -6.35 26.72
N SER A 232 -15.07 -7.66 26.52
CA SER A 232 -13.89 -8.45 26.94
C SER A 232 -12.65 -8.22 26.07
N ILE A 233 -12.76 -7.45 24.98
CA ILE A 233 -11.69 -7.17 24.03
C ILE A 233 -11.48 -5.67 23.97
N ASP A 234 -10.25 -5.23 24.26
CA ASP A 234 -9.92 -3.81 24.30
C ASP A 234 -9.96 -3.18 22.91
N SER A 235 -9.39 -3.84 21.89
CA SER A 235 -9.37 -3.32 20.52
C SER A 235 -9.08 -4.44 19.51
N LEU A 236 -9.35 -4.14 18.24
CA LEU A 236 -8.92 -4.96 17.11
C LEU A 236 -7.58 -4.45 16.58
N ASN A 237 -6.86 -5.30 15.84
CA ASN A 237 -5.74 -4.83 15.03
C ASN A 237 -6.23 -3.70 14.08
N ALA A 238 -5.41 -2.65 13.92
CA ALA A 238 -5.77 -1.46 13.15
C ALA A 238 -6.20 -1.77 11.71
N ASN A 239 -5.54 -2.70 11.01
CA ASN A 239 -5.95 -3.04 9.64
C ASN A 239 -7.29 -3.78 9.62
N VAL A 240 -7.53 -4.70 10.56
CA VAL A 240 -8.80 -5.44 10.68
C VAL A 240 -9.94 -4.48 10.99
N ALA A 241 -9.72 -3.56 11.92
CA ALA A 241 -10.69 -2.52 12.25
C ALA A 241 -11.00 -1.67 11.01
N ALA A 242 -9.97 -1.19 10.32
CA ALA A 242 -10.13 -0.44 9.09
C ALA A 242 -10.92 -1.24 8.03
N SER A 243 -10.58 -2.51 7.79
CA SER A 243 -11.28 -3.38 6.82
C SER A 243 -12.77 -3.52 7.15
N VAL A 244 -13.12 -3.78 8.41
CA VAL A 244 -14.51 -3.94 8.85
C VAL A 244 -15.27 -2.62 8.67
N ALA A 245 -14.66 -1.49 9.04
CA ALA A 245 -15.27 -0.18 8.83
C ALA A 245 -15.47 0.12 7.34
N MET A 246 -14.45 -0.12 6.50
CA MET A 246 -14.55 0.08 5.05
C MET A 246 -15.67 -0.77 4.42
N PHE A 247 -15.76 -2.05 4.78
CA PHE A 247 -16.85 -2.92 4.32
C PHE A 247 -18.22 -2.41 4.75
N ALA A 248 -18.38 -2.01 6.02
CA ALA A 248 -19.64 -1.47 6.52
C ALA A 248 -20.05 -0.15 5.83
N LEU A 249 -19.07 0.67 5.43
CA LEU A 249 -19.28 1.97 4.79
C LEU A 249 -19.34 1.91 3.25
N GLN A 250 -19.13 0.76 2.63
CA GLN A 250 -19.05 0.65 1.16
C GLN A 250 -20.40 0.91 0.46
N GLY A 251 -21.51 0.95 1.21
CA GLY A 251 -22.82 1.38 0.70
C GLY A 251 -23.35 0.51 -0.44
N GLY A 252 -23.08 -0.80 -0.43
CA GLY A 252 -23.60 -1.75 -1.41
C GLY A 252 -22.93 -1.76 -2.80
N ARG A 253 -21.81 -1.05 -2.98
CA ARG A 253 -20.98 -1.20 -4.20
C ARG A 253 -20.52 -2.67 -4.34
N SER A 254 -20.56 -3.19 -5.56
CA SER A 254 -20.18 -4.57 -5.94
C SER A 254 -19.42 -4.58 -7.26
#